data_AF-A0A833VDX0-F1
#
_entry.id   AF-A0A833VDX0-F1
#
_cell.length_a   1.000
_cell.length_b   1.000
_cell.length_c   1.000
_cell.angle_alpha   90.00
_cell.angle_beta   90.00
_cell.angle_gamma   90.00
#
_symmetry.space_group_name_H-M   'P 1'
#
loop_
_entity.id
_entity.type
_entity.pdbx_description
1 polymer ?
#
loop_
_entity_poly.entity_id
_entity_poly.type
_entity_poly.pdbx_seq_one_letter_code
_entity_poly.pdbx_strand_id
1 'polypeptide(L)'
;MPNLSAYWLLIQYILIGVAEMFSIVGLLEFLYQEAPDAMRSVGSAYAAVAGGLGCFFATMLNNVINGLTGNEEEGKPSWLSQNINSGRFDYFYWLLTVLGMINFFVFLFFAKRYKYRVTKKTQVQML
;
A
#
# COMPACT_ATOMS: atom_id res chain seq x y z
N MET A 1 25.42 -12.02 1.75
CA MET A 1 24.72 -12.19 3.05
C MET A 1 24.36 -13.67 3.26
N PRO A 2 25.17 -14.50 3.94
CA PRO A 2 25.01 -15.96 3.87
C PRO A 2 24.12 -16.62 4.95
N ASN A 3 23.31 -15.88 5.73
CA ASN A 3 22.48 -16.48 6.80
C ASN A 3 21.00 -16.03 6.81
N LEU A 4 20.49 -15.44 5.73
CA LEU A 4 19.06 -15.10 5.63
C LEU A 4 18.33 -16.24 4.93
N SER A 5 17.69 -17.08 5.73
CA SER A 5 16.91 -18.21 5.21
C SER A 5 15.72 -17.72 4.40
N ALA A 6 15.44 -18.34 3.25
CA ALA A 6 14.31 -17.98 2.38
C ALA A 6 12.95 -17.98 3.11
N TYR A 7 12.85 -18.72 4.22
CA TYR A 7 11.70 -18.69 5.12
C TYR A 7 11.37 -17.30 5.67
N TRP A 8 12.35 -16.41 5.83
CA TRP A 8 12.10 -15.06 6.33
C TRP A 8 11.42 -14.16 5.29
N LEU A 9 11.70 -14.39 4.01
CA LEU A 9 10.99 -13.72 2.92
C LEU A 9 9.56 -14.27 2.77
N LEU A 10 9.41 -15.59 2.96
CA LEU A 10 8.11 -16.26 2.94
C LEU A 10 7.14 -15.65 3.96
N ILE A 11 7.58 -15.45 5.21
CA ILE A 11 6.71 -14.87 6.25
C ILE A 11 6.28 -13.44 5.90
N GLN A 12 7.17 -12.64 5.30
CA GLN A 12 6.84 -11.30 4.85
C GLN A 12 5.76 -11.30 3.76
N TYR A 13 5.86 -12.19 2.76
CA TYR A 13 4.85 -12.32 1.71
C TYR A 13 3.50 -12.79 2.22
N ILE A 14 3.48 -13.73 3.17
CA ILE A 14 2.24 -14.18 3.82
C ILE A 14 1.56 -13.00 4.52
N LEU A 15 2.32 -12.19 5.28
CA LEU A 15 1.77 -11.06 6.03
C LEU A 15 1.17 -10.00 5.10
N ILE A 16 1.87 -9.68 4.00
CA ILE A 16 1.38 -8.74 2.97
C ILE A 16 0.09 -9.27 2.33
N GLY A 17 0.06 -10.56 1.95
CA GLY A 17 -1.12 -11.17 1.34
C GLY A 17 -2.34 -11.16 2.27
N VAL A 18 -2.16 -11.46 3.55
CA VAL A 18 -3.24 -11.37 4.55
C VAL A 18 -3.73 -9.92 4.68
N ALA A 19 -2.82 -8.95 4.76
CA ALA A 19 -3.17 -7.53 4.86
C ALA A 19 -3.95 -7.03 3.63
N GLU A 20 -3.56 -7.45 2.43
CA GLU A 20 -4.24 -7.11 1.18
C GLU A 20 -5.65 -7.68 1.13
N MET A 21 -5.82 -8.97 1.49
CA MET A 21 -7.14 -9.60 1.53
C MET A 21 -8.10 -8.89 2.48
N PHE A 22 -7.65 -8.58 3.71
CA PHE A 22 -8.47 -7.82 4.66
C PHE A 22 -8.81 -6.42 4.16
N SER A 23 -7.86 -5.74 3.50
CA SER A 23 -8.09 -4.39 2.96
C SER A 23 -9.15 -4.39 1.84
N ILE A 24 -9.08 -5.36 0.92
CA ILE A 24 -10.05 -5.48 -0.18
C ILE A 24 -11.43 -5.85 0.36
N VAL A 25 -11.53 -6.83 1.26
CA VAL A 25 -12.81 -7.24 1.85
C VAL A 25 -13.43 -6.10 2.66
N GLY A 26 -12.64 -5.41 3.50
CA GLY A 26 -13.13 -4.30 4.30
C GLY A 26 -13.59 -3.11 3.44
N LEU A 27 -12.87 -2.79 2.37
CA LEU A 27 -13.28 -1.78 1.41
C LEU A 27 -14.59 -2.18 0.72
N LEU A 28 -14.71 -3.45 0.32
CA LEU A 28 -15.89 -3.96 -0.36
C LEU A 28 -17.13 -3.93 0.54
N GLU A 29 -17.03 -4.37 1.80
CA GLU A 29 -18.12 -4.29 2.77
C GLU A 29 -18.53 -2.85 3.08
N PHE A 30 -17.56 -1.96 3.27
CA PHE A 30 -17.83 -0.53 3.49
C PHE A 30 -18.56 0.08 2.31
N LEU A 31 -18.07 -0.20 1.10
CA LEU A 31 -18.72 0.23 -0.13
C LEU A 31 -20.16 -0.29 -0.14
N TYR A 32 -20.38 -1.61 -0.05
CA TYR A 32 -21.71 -2.21 -0.09
C TYR A 32 -22.71 -1.62 0.93
N GLN A 33 -22.23 -1.20 2.11
CA GLN A 33 -23.07 -0.53 3.11
C GLN A 33 -23.43 0.92 2.74
N GLU A 34 -22.58 1.63 1.99
CA GLU A 34 -22.77 3.04 1.66
C GLU A 34 -23.41 3.34 0.30
N ALA A 35 -23.34 2.45 -0.71
CA ALA A 35 -24.14 2.60 -1.93
C ALA A 35 -24.67 1.26 -2.49
N PRO A 36 -25.99 1.07 -2.60
CA PRO A 36 -26.54 -0.12 -3.23
C PRO A 36 -26.44 -0.02 -4.77
N ASP A 37 -26.17 -1.17 -5.41
CA ASP A 37 -26.12 -1.45 -6.86
C ASP A 37 -25.07 -0.76 -7.76
N ALA A 38 -24.51 0.40 -7.40
CA ALA A 38 -23.57 1.14 -8.27
C ALA A 38 -22.09 0.66 -8.22
N MET A 39 -21.74 -0.31 -7.38
CA MET A 39 -20.36 -0.41 -6.86
C MET A 39 -19.44 -1.42 -7.53
N ARG A 40 -19.97 -2.34 -8.35
CA ARG A 40 -19.10 -3.26 -9.09
C ARG A 40 -18.18 -2.53 -10.07
N SER A 41 -18.70 -1.50 -10.75
CA SER A 41 -17.93 -0.68 -11.70
C SER A 41 -16.96 0.28 -10.98
N VAL A 42 -17.38 0.84 -9.84
CA VAL A 42 -16.51 1.71 -9.03
C VAL A 42 -15.36 0.91 -8.42
N GLY A 43 -15.60 -0.32 -7.96
CA GLY A 43 -14.55 -1.19 -7.41
C GLY A 43 -13.49 -1.58 -8.44
N SER A 44 -13.89 -1.93 -9.66
CA SER A 44 -12.93 -2.26 -10.73
C SER A 44 -12.17 -1.02 -11.23
N ALA A 45 -12.84 0.12 -11.35
CA ALA A 45 -12.20 1.39 -11.69
C ALA A 45 -11.20 1.81 -10.60
N TYR A 46 -11.57 1.68 -9.32
CA TYR A 46 -10.69 1.95 -8.19
C TYR A 46 -9.46 1.05 -8.21
N ALA A 47 -9.62 -0.26 -8.43
CA ALA A 47 -8.49 -1.19 -8.53
C ALA A 47 -7.55 -0.83 -9.69
N ALA A 48 -8.09 -0.48 -10.86
CA ALA A 48 -7.29 -0.07 -12.01
C ALA A 48 -6.51 1.24 -11.74
N VAL A 49 -7.16 2.23 -11.14
CA VAL A 49 -6.51 3.49 -10.76
C VAL A 49 -5.47 3.27 -9.66
N ALA A 50 -5.77 2.47 -8.65
CA ALA A 50 -4.83 2.13 -7.58
C ALA A 50 -3.59 1.39 -8.12
N GLY A 51 -3.78 0.43 -9.01
CA GLY A 51 -2.68 -0.26 -9.69
C GLY A 51 -1.83 0.68 -10.54
N GLY A 52 -2.47 1.55 -11.33
CA GLY A 52 -1.78 2.57 -12.13
C GLY A 52 -0.98 3.56 -11.27
N LEU A 53 -1.58 4.07 -10.20
CA LEU A 53 -0.90 4.91 -9.23
C LEU A 53 0.28 4.18 -8.58
N GLY A 54 0.13 2.89 -8.25
CA GLY A 54 1.21 2.06 -7.72
C GLY A 54 2.43 2.01 -8.65
N CYS A 55 2.21 1.82 -9.95
CA CYS A 55 3.29 1.86 -10.95
C CYS A 55 3.96 3.23 -11.05
N PHE A 56 3.19 4.32 -10.99
CA PHE A 56 3.75 5.67 -10.95
C PHE A 56 4.56 5.93 -9.68
N PHE A 57 4.07 5.50 -8.52
CA PHE A 57 4.80 5.60 -7.25
C PHE A 57 6.10 4.80 -7.29
N ALA A 58 6.10 3.59 -7.85
CA ALA A 58 7.30 2.79 -8.01
C ALA A 58 8.35 3.52 -8.88
N THR A 59 7.91 4.12 -9.98
CA THR A 59 8.80 4.90 -10.87
C THR A 59 9.32 6.17 -10.18
N MET A 60 8.44 6.91 -9.51
CA MET A 60 8.82 8.11 -8.76
C MET A 60 9.84 7.78 -7.68
N LEU A 61 9.62 6.69 -6.94
CA LEU A 61 10.53 6.26 -5.90
C LEU A 61 11.90 5.89 -6.46
N ASN A 62 11.94 5.15 -7.56
CA ASN A 62 13.19 4.85 -8.27
C ASN A 62 13.91 6.13 -8.72
N ASN A 63 13.18 7.11 -9.24
CA ASN A 63 13.76 8.39 -9.65
C ASN A 63 14.34 9.17 -8.46
N VAL A 64 13.65 9.19 -7.31
CA VAL A 64 14.16 9.83 -6.08
C VAL A 64 15.43 9.14 -5.59
N ILE A 65 15.45 7.81 -5.57
CA ILE A 65 16.65 7.03 -5.17
C ILE A 65 17.81 7.29 -6.12
N ASN A 66 17.55 7.31 -7.43
CA ASN A 66 18.55 7.63 -8.44
C ASN A 66 19.03 9.08 -8.31
N GLY A 67 18.17 10.05 -7.99
CA GLY A 67 18.59 11.43 -7.76
C GLY A 67 19.38 11.65 -6.47
N LEU A 68 19.09 10.88 -5.41
CA LEU A 68 19.82 10.96 -4.13
C LEU A 68 21.15 10.19 -4.14
N THR A 69 21.28 9.18 -4.99
CA THR A 69 22.43 8.25 -4.98
C THR A 69 23.27 8.29 -6.26
N GLY A 70 22.69 8.73 -7.38
CA GLY A 70 23.35 8.80 -8.68
C GLY A 70 24.23 10.04 -8.77
N ASN A 71 25.48 9.92 -8.35
CA ASN A 71 26.53 10.87 -8.73
C ASN A 71 27.25 10.30 -9.95
N GLU A 72 26.80 10.66 -11.16
CA GLU A 72 27.46 10.29 -12.42
C GLU A 72 28.92 10.80 -12.48
N GLU A 73 29.26 11.84 -11.71
CA GLU A 73 30.60 12.44 -11.65
C GLU A 73 31.65 11.59 -10.89
N GLU A 74 31.24 10.63 -10.06
CA GLU A 74 32.16 9.79 -9.25
C GLU A 74 32.10 8.29 -9.58
N GLY A 75 31.30 7.86 -10.56
CA GLY A 75 31.19 6.44 -10.95
C GLY A 75 30.61 5.53 -9.85
N LYS A 76 29.88 6.10 -8.88
CA LYS A 76 29.30 5.34 -7.77
C LYS A 76 27.99 4.67 -8.18
N PRO A 77 27.86 3.33 -8.02
CA PRO A 77 26.65 2.62 -8.39
C PRO A 77 25.46 3.10 -7.55
N SER A 78 24.33 3.42 -8.21
CA SER A 78 23.05 3.76 -7.55
C SER A 78 22.67 2.67 -6.52
N TRP A 79 21.92 2.99 -5.47
CA TRP A 79 21.51 1.98 -4.47
C TRP A 79 20.68 0.84 -5.08
N LEU A 80 20.11 1.09 -6.25
CA LEU A 80 19.46 0.11 -7.13
C LEU A 80 20.40 -0.40 -8.24
N SER A 81 21.70 -0.51 -7.97
CA SER A 81 22.63 -1.09 -8.94
C SER A 81 22.34 -2.57 -9.10
N GLN A 82 22.48 -3.08 -10.33
CA GLN A 82 22.20 -4.45 -10.78
C GLN A 82 22.87 -5.57 -9.94
N ASN A 83 23.76 -5.22 -9.02
CA ASN A 83 24.43 -6.12 -8.09
C ASN A 83 23.78 -6.11 -6.70
N ILE A 84 23.05 -7.19 -6.40
CA ILE A 84 22.31 -7.42 -5.15
C ILE A 84 23.19 -7.38 -3.88
N ASN A 85 24.51 -7.50 -4.03
CA ASN A 85 25.48 -7.58 -2.95
C ASN A 85 26.08 -6.20 -2.57
N SER A 86 25.88 -5.17 -3.39
CA SER A 86 26.36 -3.79 -3.15
C SER A 86 25.24 -2.78 -2.91
N GLY A 87 24.00 -3.12 -3.30
CA GLY A 87 22.81 -2.30 -3.03
C GLY A 87 22.39 -2.40 -1.58
N ARG A 88 22.31 -1.27 -0.87
CA ARG A 88 21.84 -1.22 0.52
C ARG A 88 20.31 -1.33 0.55
N PHE A 89 19.77 -2.51 0.26
CA PHE A 89 18.33 -2.81 0.28
C PHE A 89 17.67 -2.43 1.62
N ASP A 90 18.42 -2.45 2.72
CA ASP A 90 17.95 -2.05 4.03
C ASP A 90 17.35 -0.64 4.06
N TYR A 91 17.92 0.30 3.31
CA TYR A 91 17.40 1.67 3.27
C TYR A 91 16.15 1.80 2.42
N PHE A 92 16.03 1.00 1.36
CA PHE A 92 14.80 0.93 0.57
C PHE A 92 13.65 0.41 1.43
N TYR A 93 13.88 -0.68 2.17
CA TYR A 93 12.88 -1.20 3.12
C TYR A 93 12.56 -0.21 4.24
N TRP A 94 13.55 0.51 4.78
CA TRP A 94 13.31 1.58 5.75
C TRP A 94 12.45 2.71 5.19
N LEU A 95 12.72 3.14 3.96
CA LEU A 95 11.91 4.17 3.30
C LEU A 95 10.47 3.69 3.11
N LEU A 96 10.28 2.46 2.62
CA LEU A 96 8.94 1.85 2.50
C LEU A 96 8.23 1.78 3.86
N THR A 97 8.96 1.47 4.93
CA THR A 97 8.41 1.40 6.30
C THR A 97 7.92 2.77 6.78
N VAL A 98 8.72 3.83 6.57
CA VAL A 98 8.32 5.20 6.93
C VAL A 98 7.11 5.65 6.11
N LEU A 99 7.11 5.38 4.81
CA LEU A 99 6.01 5.74 3.92
C LEU A 99 4.71 5.00 4.30
N GLY A 100 4.80 3.71 4.61
CA GLY A 100 3.68 2.91 5.10
C GLY A 100 3.15 3.41 6.45
N MET A 101 4.05 3.80 7.36
CA MET A 101 3.65 4.37 8.65
C MET A 101 2.90 5.70 8.48
N ILE A 102 3.36 6.58 7.58
CA ILE A 102 2.65 7.82 7.24
C ILE A 102 1.26 7.50 6.68
N ASN A 103 1.17 6.57 5.72
CA ASN A 103 -0.10 6.15 5.14
C ASN A 103 -1.08 5.63 6.21
N PHE A 104 -0.59 4.81 7.15
CA PHE A 104 -1.39 4.29 8.26
C PHE A 104 -1.92 5.40 9.17
N PHE A 105 -1.09 6.39 9.53
CA PHE A 105 -1.54 7.51 10.36
C PHE A 105 -2.57 8.39 9.65
N VAL A 106 -2.38 8.63 8.35
CA VAL A 106 -3.35 9.35 7.52
C VAL A 106 -4.67 8.59 7.48
N PHE A 107 -4.63 7.27 7.22
CA PHE A 107 -5.82 6.42 7.27
C PHE A 107 -6.53 6.50 8.62
N LEU A 108 -5.79 6.39 9.73
CA LEU A 108 -6.36 6.45 11.08
C LEU A 108 -6.99 7.82 11.38
N PHE A 109 -6.37 8.91 10.91
CA PHE A 109 -6.93 10.25 11.02
C PHE A 109 -8.26 10.39 10.28
N PHE A 110 -8.33 9.93 9.03
CA PHE A 110 -9.57 9.93 8.26
C PHE A 110 -10.62 9.01 8.87
N ALA A 111 -10.24 7.79 9.29
CA ALA A 111 -11.13 6.83 9.94
C ALA A 111 -11.75 7.39 11.23
N LYS A 112 -10.96 8.10 12.05
CA LYS A 112 -11.48 8.77 13.26
C LYS A 112 -12.42 9.93 12.95
N ARG A 113 -12.19 10.65 11.84
CA ARG A 113 -13.00 11.80 11.45
C ARG A 113 -14.24 11.41 10.64
N TYR A 114 -14.26 10.19 10.11
CA TYR A 114 -15.38 9.66 9.35
C TYR A 114 -16.56 9.36 10.28
N LYS A 115 -17.64 10.13 10.15
CA LYS A 115 -18.90 9.83 10.83
C LYS A 115 -19.63 8.75 10.05
N TYR A 116 -19.67 7.53 10.60
CA TYR A 116 -20.54 6.47 10.10
C TYR A 116 -21.98 6.98 9.99
N ARG A 117 -22.61 6.82 8.82
CA ARG A 117 -24.07 6.97 8.72
C ARG A 117 -24.68 5.82 9.52
N VAL A 118 -25.15 6.11 10.73
CA VAL A 118 -26.03 5.20 11.45
C VAL A 118 -27.31 5.11 10.63
N THR A 119 -27.43 4.07 9.82
CA THR A 119 -28.73 3.65 9.28
C THR A 119 -29.61 3.37 10.49
N LYS A 120 -30.45 4.34 10.87
CA LYS A 120 -31.60 4.04 11.73
C LYS A 120 -32.32 2.89 11.02
N LYS A 121 -32.33 1.70 11.63
CA LYS A 121 -33.35 0.70 11.32
C LYS A 121 -34.68 1.39 11.61
N THR A 122 -35.26 2.00 10.58
CA THR A 122 -36.59 2.58 10.65
C THR A 122 -37.52 1.43 10.99
N GLN A 123 -38.06 1.51 12.20
CA GLN A 123 -39.32 0.97 12.66
C GLN A 123 -40.33 0.83 11.50
N VAL A 124 -40.29 -0.28 10.78
CA VAL A 124 -41.37 -0.76 9.92
C VAL A 124 -41.62 -2.23 10.30
N GLN A 125 -41.95 -2.42 11.57
CA GLN A 125 -42.52 -3.68 12.05
C GLN A 125 -43.67 -3.50 13.04
N MET A 126 -44.06 -2.28 13.41
CA MET A 126 -45.29 -2.03 14.17
C MET A 126 -45.87 -0.67 13.82
N LEU A 127 -46.79 -0.63 12.85
CA LEU A 127 -48.07 0.11 12.87
C LEU A 127 -48.86 -0.27 11.61
#